data_AF-A0A9Q0TYK2-F1
#
_entry.id   AF-A0A9Q0TYK2-F1
#
_cell.length_a   1.000
_cell.length_b   1.000
_cell.length_c   1.000
_cell.angle_alpha   90.00
_cell.angle_beta   90.00
_cell.angle_gamma   90.00
#
_symmetry.space_group_name_H-M   'P 1'
#
loop_
_entity.id
_entity.type
_entity.pdbx_description
1 polymer ?
#
loop_
_entity_poly.entity_id
_entity_poly.type
_entity_poly.pdbx_seq_one_letter_code
_entity_poly.pdbx_strand_id
1 'polypeptide(L)'
;MGNCFTSSKQSMTEIAPCDFIKSAQVFQLYGDPISSFTLYLHLALLYKTRALQFTPTDDPIPVVQFGPETVSGSREMMVRFIDEKLPQPPLMVAVEEGGETAVLVVKMVALQHRSVVWHLERMVRWSEDLVTRGGRRNGDPTMGSARMEARKFGKSYSQLLEVMVEHAQMEERVVFPLLETAERGLCKAANEEHGRDLPVMNGIREDIKSIGVLETGSHDYREALRNLSTRLKIVAVQCKPLSLPEVPWFHQYYMAAWAIIMCIRERSKEHFQEEERDLLPLMEALELGKDQQLRVLEQCIDVMQGTHSHLFSFFVEGLLPREAMQYLDLIISCKEEKLVTSMLRRIIE
;
A
#
# COMPACT_ATOMS: atom_id res chain seq x y z
N MET A 1 1.72 42.85 -5.36
CA MET A 1 0.36 42.37 -4.99
C MET A 1 0.12 41.12 -5.81
N GLY A 2 0.22 39.88 -5.33
CA GLY A 2 -0.05 39.36 -4.00
C GLY A 2 -1.25 38.42 -4.11
N ASN A 3 -1.01 37.14 -4.42
CA ASN A 3 -1.67 35.96 -3.83
C ASN A 3 -1.35 34.68 -4.63
N CYS A 4 -0.31 33.96 -4.17
CA CYS A 4 -0.18 32.52 -4.41
C CYS A 4 -1.12 31.81 -3.43
N PHE A 5 -2.07 31.03 -3.95
CA PHE A 5 -2.92 30.18 -3.12
C PHE A 5 -2.13 28.98 -2.60
N THR A 6 -2.28 28.79 -1.29
CA THR A 6 -1.63 27.85 -0.40
C THR A 6 -2.42 26.54 -0.26
N SER A 7 -1.68 25.51 0.18
CA SER A 7 -2.10 24.29 0.89
C SER A 7 -2.83 23.18 0.11
N SER A 8 -2.06 22.17 -0.29
CA SER A 8 -2.55 20.80 -0.47
C SER A 8 -2.88 20.22 0.90
N LYS A 9 -4.14 20.27 1.31
CA LYS A 9 -4.68 19.41 2.39
C LYS A 9 -5.07 18.08 1.77
N GLN A 10 -4.13 17.16 1.61
CA GLN A 10 -4.48 15.73 1.66
C GLN A 10 -4.59 15.40 3.16
N SER A 11 -5.80 15.61 3.69
CA SER A 11 -6.09 15.37 5.10
C SER A 11 -5.95 13.88 5.42
N MET A 12 -5.29 13.56 6.53
CA MET A 12 -5.08 12.26 7.19
C MET A 12 -6.36 11.45 7.51
N THR A 13 -7.41 11.57 6.72
CA THR A 13 -8.68 10.86 6.89
C THR A 13 -8.65 9.44 6.34
N GLU A 14 -7.60 9.04 5.61
CA GLU A 14 -7.50 7.74 4.94
C GLU A 14 -6.59 6.72 5.64
N ILE A 15 -5.67 7.12 6.54
CA ILE A 15 -4.70 6.20 7.17
C ILE A 15 -5.29 5.42 8.36
N ALA A 16 -6.43 5.84 8.92
CA ALA A 16 -7.02 5.17 10.09
C ALA A 16 -8.39 4.55 9.73
N PRO A 17 -8.66 3.27 10.10
CA PRO A 17 -10.03 2.75 10.14
C PRO A 17 -10.79 3.51 11.24
N CYS A 18 -11.43 4.62 10.87
CA CYS A 18 -11.93 5.66 11.77
C CYS A 18 -13.20 5.30 12.55
N ASP A 19 -13.49 4.02 12.78
CA ASP A 19 -14.71 3.58 13.46
C ASP A 19 -14.48 3.12 14.92
N PHE A 20 -13.22 3.03 15.37
CA PHE A 20 -12.87 2.47 16.69
C PHE A 20 -12.57 3.52 17.79
N ILE A 21 -12.65 4.81 17.49
CA ILE A 21 -12.24 5.90 18.40
C ILE A 21 -13.32 6.15 19.45
N LYS A 22 -13.21 5.51 20.63
CA LYS A 22 -14.09 5.75 21.78
C LYS A 22 -13.45 6.53 22.93
N SER A 23 -12.13 6.75 22.92
CA SER A 23 -11.46 7.43 24.04
C SER A 23 -11.40 8.94 23.83
N ALA A 24 -12.02 9.68 24.75
CA ALA A 24 -11.91 11.15 24.84
C ALA A 24 -10.62 11.61 25.54
N GLN A 25 -9.80 10.67 26.03
CA GLN A 25 -8.63 10.97 26.84
C GLN A 25 -7.40 11.19 25.95
N VAL A 26 -6.70 12.30 26.20
CA VAL A 26 -5.59 12.78 25.37
C VAL A 26 -4.33 11.98 25.65
N PHE A 27 -3.69 11.49 24.59
CA PHE A 27 -2.30 11.01 24.65
C PHE A 27 -1.36 12.19 24.43
N GLN A 28 -0.32 12.28 25.25
CA GLN A 28 0.78 13.22 25.04
C GLN A 28 2.03 12.44 24.66
N LEU A 29 2.66 12.83 23.55
CA LEU A 29 3.94 12.30 23.10
C LEU A 29 4.99 13.41 23.22
N TYR A 30 6.06 13.13 23.95
CA TYR A 30 7.23 13.98 24.06
C TYR A 30 8.41 13.29 23.38
N GLY A 31 9.20 14.02 22.61
CA GLY A 31 10.40 13.48 21.99
C GLY A 31 10.92 14.34 20.84
N ASP A 32 12.11 13.99 20.37
CA ASP A 32 12.75 14.67 19.24
C ASP A 32 11.94 14.44 17.93
N PRO A 33 11.44 15.50 17.25
CA PRO A 33 10.71 15.40 15.99
C PRO A 33 11.54 14.86 14.81
N ILE A 34 12.85 14.68 14.98
CA ILE A 34 13.76 14.15 13.97
C ILE A 34 14.22 12.71 14.27
N SER A 35 13.84 12.17 15.43
CA SER A 35 14.10 10.78 15.81
C SER A 35 13.08 9.84 15.15
N SER A 36 13.59 8.78 14.52
CA SER A 36 12.76 7.73 13.93
C SER A 36 11.90 7.04 15.00
N PHE A 37 12.40 6.94 16.23
CA PHE A 37 11.67 6.34 17.35
C PHE A 37 10.47 7.21 17.75
N THR A 38 10.64 8.52 17.88
CA THR A 38 9.53 9.44 18.15
C THR A 38 8.48 9.39 17.04
N LEU A 39 8.90 9.42 15.77
CA LEU A 39 7.99 9.36 14.64
C LEU A 39 7.26 8.02 14.53
N TYR A 40 7.93 6.91 14.84
CA TYR A 40 7.31 5.59 14.90
C TYR A 40 6.18 5.56 15.94
N LEU A 41 6.41 6.09 17.15
CA LEU A 41 5.38 6.17 18.18
C LEU A 41 4.27 7.15 17.83
N HIS A 42 4.59 8.25 17.15
CA HIS A 42 3.61 9.19 16.63
C HIS A 42 2.65 8.46 15.69
N LEU A 43 3.16 7.73 14.70
CA LEU A 43 2.33 6.95 13.79
C LEU A 43 1.50 5.87 14.51
N ALA A 44 2.12 5.13 15.45
CA ALA A 44 1.43 4.14 16.27
C ALA A 44 0.23 4.74 17.01
N LEU A 45 0.38 5.94 17.58
CA LEU A 45 -0.70 6.66 18.26
C LEU A 45 -1.76 7.20 17.29
N LEU A 46 -1.38 7.62 16.08
CA LEU A 46 -2.32 8.05 15.04
C LEU A 46 -3.26 6.93 14.59
N TYR A 47 -2.80 5.67 14.61
CA TYR A 47 -3.70 4.52 14.39
C TYR A 47 -4.71 4.28 15.50
N LYS A 48 -4.45 4.82 16.70
CA LYS A 48 -5.22 4.55 17.93
C LYS A 48 -6.17 5.68 18.31
N THR A 49 -5.77 6.92 18.08
CA THR A 49 -6.49 8.08 18.60
C THR A 49 -6.31 9.32 17.74
N ARG A 50 -7.37 10.14 17.70
CA ARG A 50 -7.33 11.51 17.16
C ARG A 50 -7.02 12.55 18.24
N ALA A 51 -7.00 12.16 19.51
CA ALA A 51 -6.68 13.01 20.65
C ALA A 51 -5.20 12.90 21.03
N LEU A 52 -4.31 13.03 20.03
CA LEU A 52 -2.86 13.03 20.23
C LEU A 52 -2.34 14.47 20.29
N GLN A 53 -1.55 14.78 21.32
CA GLN A 53 -0.80 16.02 21.43
C GLN A 53 0.69 15.70 21.40
N PHE A 54 1.39 16.20 20.38
CA PHE A 54 2.84 16.07 20.27
C PHE A 54 3.53 17.33 20.79
N THR A 55 4.46 17.15 21.73
CA THR A 55 5.31 18.22 22.28
C THR A 55 6.76 17.90 21.96
N PRO A 56 7.42 18.64 21.05
CA PRO A 56 8.81 18.37 20.69
C PRO A 56 9.74 18.63 21.89
N THR A 57 10.69 17.73 22.11
CA THR A 57 11.77 17.87 23.11
C THR A 57 13.11 17.48 22.48
N ASP A 58 14.23 17.79 23.14
CA ASP A 58 15.57 17.36 22.70
C ASP A 58 15.98 16.00 23.33
N ASP A 59 15.02 15.28 23.92
CA ASP A 59 15.29 14.02 24.61
C ASP A 59 15.44 12.87 23.59
N PRO A 60 16.49 12.03 23.73
CA PRO A 60 16.75 10.95 22.78
C PRO A 60 15.76 9.79 22.90
N ILE A 61 15.15 9.61 24.08
CA ILE A 61 14.15 8.58 24.33
C ILE A 61 12.80 9.27 24.50
N PRO A 62 11.80 8.96 23.65
CA PRO A 62 10.49 9.55 23.76
C PRO A 62 9.77 9.12 25.05
N VAL A 63 8.79 9.92 25.42
CA VAL A 63 7.91 9.68 26.57
C VAL A 63 6.46 9.71 26.10
N VAL A 64 5.69 8.68 26.43
CA VAL A 64 4.26 8.61 26.16
C VAL A 64 3.50 8.74 27.47
N GLN A 65 2.54 9.66 27.52
CA GLN A 65 1.70 9.89 28.67
C GLN A 65 0.21 9.68 28.32
N PHE A 66 -0.50 8.99 29.20
CA PHE A 66 -1.94 8.78 29.14
C PHE A 66 -2.56 9.06 30.51
N GLY A 67 -3.20 10.24 30.65
CA GLY A 67 -3.69 10.70 31.94
C GLY A 67 -2.56 10.85 32.97
N PRO A 68 -2.64 10.23 34.16
CA PRO A 68 -1.58 10.28 35.17
C PRO A 68 -0.42 9.32 34.91
N GLU A 69 -0.57 8.40 33.95
CA GLU A 69 0.42 7.36 33.68
C GLU A 69 1.39 7.79 32.58
N THR A 70 2.66 7.47 32.76
CA THR A 70 3.75 7.82 31.84
C THR A 70 4.63 6.61 31.62
N VAL A 71 5.06 6.39 30.38
CA VAL A 71 6.02 5.35 29.99
C VAL A 71 7.15 5.94 29.15
N SER A 72 8.36 5.43 29.36
CA SER A 72 9.54 5.68 28.54
C SER A 72 10.44 4.44 28.62
N GLY A 73 11.15 4.10 27.54
CA GLY A 73 11.96 2.90 27.49
C GLY A 73 12.11 2.36 26.07
N SER A 74 12.12 1.03 25.93
CA SER A 74 12.21 0.39 24.61
C SER A 74 10.94 0.60 23.79
N ARG A 75 11.06 0.49 22.46
CA ARG A 75 9.95 0.63 21.54
C ARG A 75 8.83 -0.36 21.85
N GLU A 76 9.18 -1.61 22.10
CA GLU A 76 8.23 -2.68 22.39
C GLU A 76 7.47 -2.42 23.69
N MET A 77 8.14 -1.90 24.72
CA MET A 77 7.50 -1.53 25.98
C MET A 77 6.47 -0.41 25.77
N MET A 78 6.84 0.61 25.00
CA MET A 78 5.97 1.76 24.76
C MET A 78 4.78 1.40 23.85
N VAL A 79 4.99 0.59 22.81
CA VAL A 79 3.90 0.08 21.96
C VAL A 79 2.96 -0.81 22.75
N ARG A 80 3.49 -1.70 23.61
CA ARG A 80 2.67 -2.54 24.50
C ARG A 80 1.83 -1.69 25.45
N PHE A 81 2.40 -0.65 26.05
CA PHE A 81 1.64 0.31 26.86
C PHE A 81 0.50 0.96 26.05
N ILE A 82 0.76 1.37 24.80
CA ILE A 82 -0.28 1.93 23.91
C ILE A 82 -1.39 0.91 23.64
N ASP A 83 -1.04 -0.34 23.31
CA ASP A 83 -2.01 -1.43 23.08
C ASP A 83 -2.80 -1.77 24.35
N GLU A 84 -2.18 -1.77 25.53
CA GLU A 84 -2.88 -2.00 26.81
C GLU A 84 -3.93 -0.92 27.10
N LYS A 85 -3.63 0.35 26.80
CA LYS A 85 -4.56 1.47 27.03
C LYS A 85 -5.62 1.60 25.95
N LEU A 86 -5.28 1.29 24.70
CA LEU A 86 -6.18 1.33 23.55
C LEU A 86 -6.05 0.02 22.78
N PRO A 87 -6.78 -1.06 23.14
CA PRO A 87 -6.57 -2.40 22.56
C PRO A 87 -6.86 -2.53 21.07
N GLN A 88 -7.66 -1.64 20.49
CA GLN A 88 -8.09 -1.71 19.09
C GLN A 88 -7.77 -0.40 18.36
N PRO A 89 -7.28 -0.46 17.11
CA PRO A 89 -6.81 -1.66 16.39
C PRO A 89 -5.43 -2.13 16.92
N PRO A 90 -5.11 -3.42 17.03
CA PRO A 90 -3.84 -3.89 17.61
C PRO A 90 -2.62 -3.41 16.80
N LEU A 91 -1.53 -3.05 17.48
CA LEU A 91 -0.25 -2.66 16.87
C LEU A 91 0.76 -3.80 16.90
N MET A 92 0.66 -4.69 17.90
CA MET A 92 1.48 -5.88 17.98
C MET A 92 0.69 -7.12 17.57
N VAL A 93 1.38 -8.12 17.04
CA VAL A 93 0.82 -9.47 16.91
C VAL A 93 0.87 -10.09 18.31
N ALA A 94 -0.25 -10.66 18.77
CA ALA A 94 -0.19 -11.57 19.92
C ALA A 94 0.84 -12.64 19.58
N VAL A 95 1.69 -13.02 20.54
CA VAL A 95 2.66 -14.10 20.34
C VAL A 95 1.86 -15.40 20.13
N GLU A 96 1.40 -15.66 18.91
CA GLU A 96 0.75 -16.89 18.52
C GLU A 96 1.71 -17.75 17.70
N GLU A 97 1.58 -19.04 17.96
CA GLU A 97 2.45 -20.17 17.67
C GLU A 97 2.62 -20.39 16.16
N GLY A 98 3.45 -19.57 15.52
CA GLY A 98 3.73 -19.63 14.10
C GLY A 98 5.02 -18.92 13.72
N GLY A 99 6.14 -19.43 14.23
CA GLY A 99 7.49 -19.17 13.70
C GLY A 99 8.06 -17.77 13.96
N GLU A 100 8.65 -17.59 15.14
CA GLU A 100 9.70 -16.57 15.40
C GLU A 100 10.88 -16.67 14.40
N THR A 101 10.92 -17.75 13.62
CA THR A 101 11.90 -18.20 12.63
C THR A 101 11.67 -17.76 11.17
N ALA A 102 10.50 -17.21 10.80
CA ALA A 102 10.26 -16.87 9.39
C ALA A 102 11.23 -15.79 8.88
N VAL A 103 11.88 -16.07 7.74
CA VAL A 103 12.92 -15.25 7.11
C VAL A 103 12.41 -13.82 6.88
N LEU A 104 13.21 -12.81 7.22
CA LEU A 104 12.79 -11.39 7.18
C LEU A 104 12.22 -10.97 5.83
N VAL A 105 12.81 -11.47 4.74
CA VAL A 105 12.38 -11.20 3.36
C VAL A 105 10.99 -11.79 3.08
N VAL A 106 10.70 -13.00 3.55
CA VAL A 106 9.37 -13.64 3.39
C VAL A 106 8.30 -12.79 4.06
N LYS A 107 8.57 -12.30 5.28
CA LYS A 107 7.66 -11.39 5.99
C LYS A 107 7.44 -10.09 5.21
N MET A 108 8.51 -9.51 4.66
CA MET A 108 8.43 -8.28 3.87
C MET A 108 7.56 -8.47 2.62
N VAL A 109 7.82 -9.52 1.84
CA VAL A 109 7.10 -9.83 0.60
C VAL A 109 5.61 -10.06 0.88
N ALA A 110 5.27 -10.87 1.89
CA ALA A 110 3.88 -11.10 2.28
C ALA A 110 3.16 -9.81 2.69
N LEU A 111 3.84 -8.88 3.37
CA LEU A 111 3.27 -7.56 3.68
C LEU A 111 3.06 -6.72 2.41
N GLN A 112 4.00 -6.76 1.46
CA GLN A 112 3.85 -6.07 0.17
C GLN A 112 2.65 -6.61 -0.62
N HIS A 113 2.47 -7.94 -0.68
CA HIS A 113 1.32 -8.57 -1.31
C HIS A 113 0.00 -8.08 -0.69
N ARG A 114 -0.08 -8.06 0.66
CA ARG A 114 -1.27 -7.57 1.37
C ARG A 114 -1.61 -6.13 1.01
N SER A 115 -0.60 -5.25 0.97
CA SER A 115 -0.79 -3.85 0.55
C SER A 115 -1.34 -3.74 -0.87
N VAL A 116 -0.71 -4.44 -1.83
CA VAL A 116 -1.14 -4.44 -3.24
C VAL A 116 -2.57 -4.97 -3.38
N VAL A 117 -2.88 -6.11 -2.76
CA VAL A 117 -4.21 -6.71 -2.80
C VAL A 117 -5.27 -5.78 -2.21
N TRP A 118 -4.98 -5.13 -1.08
CA TRP A 118 -5.89 -4.17 -0.47
C TRP A 118 -6.21 -3.00 -1.41
N HIS A 119 -5.20 -2.45 -2.09
CA HIS A 119 -5.39 -1.38 -3.06
C HIS A 119 -6.20 -1.84 -4.27
N LEU A 120 -5.95 -3.04 -4.78
CA LEU A 120 -6.75 -3.64 -5.85
C LEU A 120 -8.22 -3.80 -5.43
N GLU A 121 -8.49 -4.33 -4.23
CA GLU A 121 -9.84 -4.45 -3.68
C GLU A 121 -10.53 -3.10 -3.49
N ARG A 122 -9.79 -2.11 -2.99
CA ARG A 122 -10.30 -0.74 -2.85
C ARG A 122 -10.68 -0.16 -4.20
N MET A 123 -9.83 -0.30 -5.21
CA MET A 123 -10.11 0.15 -6.57
C MET A 123 -11.31 -0.57 -7.18
N VAL A 124 -11.48 -1.87 -6.90
CA VAL A 124 -12.68 -2.60 -7.30
C VAL A 124 -13.93 -1.96 -6.68
N ARG A 125 -13.99 -1.83 -5.35
CA ARG A 125 -15.15 -1.25 -4.66
C ARG A 125 -15.48 0.15 -5.17
N TRP A 126 -14.46 0.94 -5.45
CA TRP A 126 -14.64 2.27 -6.04
C TRP A 126 -15.21 2.21 -7.45
N SER A 127 -14.72 1.31 -8.30
CA SER A 127 -15.26 1.14 -9.65
C SER A 127 -16.71 0.62 -9.65
N GLU A 128 -17.07 -0.27 -8.72
CA GLU A 128 -18.46 -0.73 -8.51
C GLU A 128 -19.40 0.41 -8.12
N ASP A 129 -18.97 1.25 -7.17
CA ASP A 129 -19.69 2.45 -6.77
C ASP A 129 -19.92 3.39 -7.97
N LEU A 130 -18.87 3.66 -8.75
CA LEU A 130 -18.93 4.54 -9.92
C LEU A 130 -19.88 4.00 -11.01
N VAL A 131 -19.87 2.68 -11.24
CA VAL A 131 -20.82 1.99 -12.13
C VAL A 131 -22.25 2.19 -11.61
N THR A 132 -22.49 1.90 -10.34
CA THR A 132 -23.83 1.86 -9.74
C THR A 132 -24.51 3.22 -9.78
N ARG A 133 -23.78 4.30 -9.48
CA ARG A 133 -24.33 5.67 -9.50
C ARG A 133 -24.15 6.41 -10.82
N GLY A 134 -23.57 5.77 -11.83
CA GLY A 134 -23.26 6.40 -13.13
C GLY A 134 -22.41 7.67 -13.00
N GLY A 135 -21.46 7.69 -12.06
CA GLY A 135 -20.57 8.84 -11.79
C GLY A 135 -21.25 10.08 -11.16
N ARG A 136 -22.51 9.97 -10.70
CA ARG A 136 -23.23 11.07 -10.03
C ARG A 136 -22.83 11.21 -8.56
N ARG A 137 -22.84 12.44 -8.03
CA ARG A 137 -22.66 12.68 -6.59
C ARG A 137 -23.82 12.07 -5.81
N ASN A 138 -23.53 11.29 -4.77
CA ASN A 138 -24.54 10.69 -3.91
C ASN A 138 -24.76 11.50 -2.61
N GLY A 139 -24.73 12.83 -2.69
CA GLY A 139 -24.81 13.71 -1.52
C GLY A 139 -23.55 13.75 -0.63
N ASP A 140 -22.54 12.91 -0.90
CA ASP A 140 -21.25 12.92 -0.21
C ASP A 140 -20.40 14.13 -0.64
N PRO A 141 -20.02 15.04 0.29
CA PRO A 141 -19.22 16.22 -0.01
C PRO A 141 -17.77 15.90 -0.44
N THR A 142 -17.25 14.70 -0.15
CA THR A 142 -15.90 14.26 -0.55
C THR A 142 -15.84 13.82 -2.02
N MET A 143 -16.99 13.53 -2.62
CA MET A 143 -17.10 13.06 -4.00
C MET A 143 -17.06 14.22 -5.00
N GLY A 144 -16.20 14.07 -6.01
CA GLY A 144 -16.05 15.02 -7.11
C GLY A 144 -17.12 14.87 -8.18
N SER A 145 -16.99 15.64 -9.26
CA SER A 145 -17.71 15.35 -10.50
C SER A 145 -17.22 14.03 -11.13
N ALA A 146 -18.00 13.43 -12.03
CA ALA A 146 -17.61 12.22 -12.77
C ALA A 146 -16.18 12.29 -13.35
N ARG A 147 -15.80 13.46 -13.88
CA ARG A 147 -14.45 13.73 -14.40
C ARG A 147 -13.38 13.76 -13.32
N MET A 148 -13.66 14.34 -12.16
CA MET A 148 -12.73 14.32 -11.02
C MET A 148 -12.53 12.90 -10.51
N GLU A 149 -13.60 12.11 -10.40
CA GLU A 149 -13.52 10.73 -9.94
C GLU A 149 -12.70 9.86 -10.91
N ALA A 150 -12.90 10.00 -12.22
CA ALA A 150 -12.07 9.31 -13.22
C ALA A 150 -10.58 9.70 -13.11
N ARG A 151 -10.27 10.99 -12.84
CA ARG A 151 -8.89 11.45 -12.62
C ARG A 151 -8.28 10.87 -11.34
N LYS A 152 -9.03 10.86 -10.23
CA LYS A 152 -8.54 10.28 -8.98
C LYS A 152 -8.32 8.76 -9.12
N PHE A 153 -9.25 8.06 -9.78
CA PHE A 153 -9.11 6.64 -10.09
C PHE A 153 -7.85 6.36 -10.93
N GLY A 154 -7.63 7.13 -12.01
CA GLY A 154 -6.44 6.98 -12.84
C GLY A 154 -5.13 7.31 -12.12
N LYS A 155 -5.14 8.29 -11.20
CA LYS A 155 -4.01 8.58 -10.31
C LYS A 155 -3.71 7.38 -9.41
N SER A 156 -4.72 6.85 -8.71
CA SER A 156 -4.59 5.70 -7.82
C SER A 156 -4.10 4.46 -8.56
N TYR A 157 -4.64 4.17 -9.75
CA TYR A 157 -4.15 3.09 -10.61
C TYR A 157 -2.68 3.25 -10.99
N SER A 158 -2.26 4.49 -11.30
CA SER A 158 -0.88 4.77 -11.66
C SER A 158 0.08 4.53 -10.50
N GLN A 159 -0.30 4.95 -9.28
CA GLN A 159 0.48 4.73 -8.06
C GLN A 159 0.58 3.24 -7.72
N LEU A 160 -0.54 2.51 -7.82
CA LEU A 160 -0.58 1.07 -7.61
C LEU A 160 0.31 0.32 -8.60
N LEU A 161 0.23 0.65 -9.89
CA LEU A 161 1.08 0.01 -10.89
C LEU A 161 2.57 0.28 -10.64
N GLU A 162 2.92 1.48 -10.17
CA GLU A 162 4.31 1.80 -9.82
C GLU A 162 4.83 0.93 -8.67
N VAL A 163 4.02 0.74 -7.62
CA VAL A 163 4.33 -0.19 -6.51
C VAL A 163 4.49 -1.61 -7.02
N MET A 164 3.56 -2.10 -7.85
CA MET A 164 3.60 -3.47 -8.40
C MET A 164 4.83 -3.71 -9.28
N VAL A 165 5.20 -2.73 -10.12
CA VAL A 165 6.39 -2.85 -10.98
C VAL A 165 7.67 -2.89 -10.15
N GLU A 166 7.79 -2.06 -9.12
CA GLU A 166 9.00 -2.04 -8.30
C GLU A 166 9.10 -3.26 -7.37
N HIS A 167 7.97 -3.75 -6.88
CA HIS A 167 7.87 -5.02 -6.16
C HIS A 167 8.31 -6.21 -7.04
N ALA A 168 7.76 -6.33 -8.26
CA ALA A 168 8.19 -7.36 -9.21
C ALA A 168 9.69 -7.24 -9.54
N GLN A 169 10.21 -6.02 -9.73
CA GLN A 169 11.66 -5.82 -9.94
C GLN A 169 12.51 -6.22 -8.73
N MET A 170 12.01 -6.01 -7.52
CA MET A 170 12.68 -6.45 -6.29
C MET A 170 12.78 -7.97 -6.27
N GLU A 171 11.71 -8.67 -6.62
CA GLU A 171 11.71 -10.13 -6.71
C GLU A 171 12.66 -10.63 -7.79
N GLU A 172 12.53 -10.11 -9.01
CA GLU A 172 13.35 -10.49 -10.17
C GLU A 172 14.85 -10.25 -9.96
N ARG A 173 15.23 -9.25 -9.16
CA ARG A 173 16.63 -8.85 -8.96
C ARG A 173 17.25 -9.40 -7.69
N VAL A 174 16.44 -9.74 -6.68
CA VAL A 174 16.93 -10.12 -5.35
C VAL A 174 16.40 -11.47 -4.92
N VAL A 175 15.07 -11.64 -4.86
CA VAL A 175 14.44 -12.85 -4.31
C VAL A 175 14.60 -14.05 -5.25
N PHE A 176 14.20 -13.92 -6.51
CA PHE A 176 14.26 -15.00 -7.49
C PHE A 176 15.69 -15.46 -7.77
N PRO A 177 16.69 -14.57 -7.98
CA PRO A 177 18.06 -15.01 -8.15
C PRO A 177 18.58 -15.81 -6.96
N LEU A 178 18.15 -15.48 -5.74
CA LEU A 178 18.55 -16.21 -4.55
C LEU A 178 17.92 -17.62 -4.52
N LEU A 179 16.63 -17.76 -4.81
CA LEU A 179 15.96 -19.06 -4.92
C LEU A 179 16.56 -19.93 -6.04
N GLU A 180 16.90 -19.33 -7.17
CA GLU A 180 17.53 -19.99 -8.31
C GLU A 180 18.95 -20.53 -7.99
N THR A 181 19.59 -20.08 -6.91
CA THR A 181 20.85 -20.70 -6.44
C THR A 181 20.65 -22.08 -5.85
N ALA A 182 19.46 -22.36 -5.30
CA ALA A 182 19.12 -23.67 -4.75
C ALA A 182 18.65 -24.63 -5.85
N GLU A 183 17.74 -24.19 -6.71
CA GLU A 183 17.26 -24.99 -7.83
C GLU A 183 16.92 -24.12 -9.05
N ARG A 184 17.47 -24.51 -10.20
CA ARG A 184 17.33 -23.76 -11.44
C ARG A 184 15.94 -23.95 -12.05
N GLY A 185 15.28 -22.84 -12.36
CA GLY A 185 13.97 -22.77 -13.01
C GLY A 185 12.79 -22.65 -12.07
N LEU A 186 13.02 -22.58 -10.75
CA LEU A 186 11.97 -22.43 -9.74
C LEU A 186 11.08 -21.21 -10.00
N CYS A 187 11.70 -20.07 -10.34
CA CYS A 187 10.99 -18.79 -10.45
C CYS A 187 10.52 -18.49 -11.89
N LYS A 188 10.64 -19.47 -12.80
CA LYS A 188 10.36 -19.24 -14.22
C LYS A 188 8.91 -18.84 -14.49
N ALA A 189 7.95 -19.51 -13.85
CA ALA A 189 6.53 -19.23 -14.05
C ALA A 189 6.15 -17.81 -13.60
N ALA A 190 6.55 -17.42 -12.38
CA ALA A 190 6.34 -16.09 -11.83
C ALA A 190 6.97 -14.99 -12.72
N ASN A 191 8.22 -15.18 -13.17
CA ASN A 191 8.88 -14.26 -14.12
C ASN A 191 8.10 -14.12 -15.44
N GLU A 192 7.60 -15.23 -15.99
CA GLU A 192 6.81 -15.18 -17.22
C GLU A 192 5.46 -14.47 -16.99
N GLU A 193 4.87 -14.55 -15.80
CA GLU A 193 3.67 -13.80 -15.43
C GLU A 193 3.93 -12.30 -15.37
N HIS A 194 5.00 -11.86 -14.69
CA HIS A 194 5.42 -10.46 -14.69
C HIS A 194 5.60 -9.91 -16.11
N GLY A 195 6.33 -10.66 -16.95
CA GLY A 195 6.61 -10.28 -18.34
C GLY A 195 5.38 -10.24 -19.23
N ARG A 196 4.31 -10.97 -18.89
CA ARG A 196 3.03 -10.93 -19.61
C ARG A 196 2.11 -9.82 -19.11
N ASP A 197 2.00 -9.65 -17.80
CA ASP A 197 0.90 -8.88 -17.20
C ASP A 197 1.24 -7.41 -17.01
N LEU A 198 2.45 -7.09 -16.52
CA LEU A 198 2.87 -5.71 -16.27
C LEU A 198 2.82 -4.83 -17.54
N PRO A 199 3.24 -5.29 -18.74
CA PRO A 199 3.10 -4.49 -19.97
C PRO A 199 1.64 -4.18 -20.32
N VAL A 200 0.72 -5.11 -20.06
CA VAL A 200 -0.71 -4.92 -20.33
C VAL A 200 -1.31 -3.92 -19.34
N MET A 201 -0.98 -4.05 -18.05
CA MET A 201 -1.38 -3.09 -17.02
C MET A 201 -0.86 -1.67 -17.31
N ASN A 202 0.36 -1.57 -17.82
CA ASN A 202 0.96 -0.31 -18.28
C ASN A 202 0.20 0.28 -19.48
N GLY A 203 -0.17 -0.54 -20.46
CA GLY A 203 -1.02 -0.11 -21.58
C GLY A 203 -2.36 0.48 -21.11
N ILE A 204 -3.00 -0.16 -20.13
CA ILE A 204 -4.23 0.35 -19.50
C ILE A 204 -4.00 1.71 -18.82
N ARG A 205 -2.87 1.89 -18.12
CA ARG A 205 -2.53 3.17 -17.48
C ARG A 205 -2.48 4.31 -18.51
N GLU A 206 -1.83 4.07 -19.65
CA GLU A 206 -1.69 5.07 -20.70
C GLU A 206 -3.02 5.37 -21.40
N ASP A 207 -3.88 4.37 -21.58
CA ASP A 207 -5.25 4.58 -22.09
C ASP A 207 -6.09 5.42 -21.11
N ILE A 208 -6.03 5.15 -19.80
CA ILE A 208 -6.73 5.94 -18.76
C ILE A 208 -6.26 7.40 -18.76
N LYS A 209 -4.93 7.62 -18.81
CA LYS A 209 -4.35 8.98 -18.90
C LYS A 209 -4.84 9.72 -20.14
N SER A 210 -4.86 9.05 -21.29
CA SER A 210 -5.31 9.62 -22.55
C SER A 210 -6.79 10.01 -22.50
N ILE A 211 -7.66 9.15 -21.98
CA ILE A 211 -9.09 9.44 -21.79
C ILE A 211 -9.30 10.66 -20.87
N GLY A 212 -8.48 10.84 -19.84
CA GLY A 212 -8.61 11.93 -18.86
C GLY A 212 -8.39 13.35 -19.43
N VAL A 213 -7.68 13.47 -20.56
CA VAL A 213 -7.37 14.76 -21.21
C VAL A 213 -8.29 15.09 -22.38
N LEU A 214 -8.93 14.09 -22.99
CA LEU A 214 -9.82 14.26 -24.14
C LEU A 214 -11.15 14.93 -23.77
N GLU A 215 -11.77 15.58 -24.76
CA GLU A 215 -13.11 16.17 -24.63
C GLU A 215 -14.19 15.08 -24.65
N THR A 216 -15.01 15.03 -23.59
CA THR A 216 -16.07 14.02 -23.46
C THR A 216 -17.01 14.04 -24.68
N GLY A 217 -17.15 12.90 -25.35
CA GLY A 217 -18.04 12.76 -26.50
C GLY A 217 -17.42 13.08 -27.87
N SER A 218 -16.16 13.53 -27.91
CA SER A 218 -15.40 13.70 -29.16
C SER A 218 -15.16 12.37 -29.87
N HIS A 219 -14.76 12.42 -31.15
CA HIS A 219 -14.37 11.23 -31.90
C HIS A 219 -13.21 10.50 -31.19
N ASP A 220 -12.16 11.24 -30.84
CA ASP A 220 -10.95 10.71 -30.20
C ASP A 220 -11.26 10.11 -28.82
N TYR A 221 -12.19 10.71 -28.07
CA TYR A 221 -12.65 10.16 -26.79
C TYR A 221 -13.32 8.79 -26.97
N ARG A 222 -14.17 8.64 -27.99
CA ARG A 222 -14.82 7.35 -28.30
C ARG A 222 -13.82 6.31 -28.81
N GLU A 223 -12.83 6.72 -29.59
CA GLU A 223 -11.76 5.83 -30.06
C GLU A 223 -10.88 5.34 -28.90
N ALA A 224 -10.46 6.25 -28.01
CA ALA A 224 -9.69 5.90 -26.82
C ALA A 224 -10.45 4.91 -25.91
N LEU A 225 -11.76 5.09 -25.74
CA LEU A 225 -12.61 4.13 -25.01
C LEU A 225 -12.69 2.76 -25.70
N ARG A 226 -12.74 2.72 -27.04
CA ARG A 226 -12.72 1.45 -27.79
C ARG A 226 -11.37 0.74 -27.70
N ASN A 227 -10.27 1.48 -27.73
CA ASN A 227 -8.92 0.95 -27.58
C ASN A 227 -8.74 0.35 -26.18
N LEU A 228 -9.14 1.11 -25.14
CA LEU A 228 -9.20 0.61 -23.77
C LEU A 228 -10.01 -0.69 -23.74
N SER A 229 -11.27 -0.66 -24.18
CA SER A 229 -12.17 -1.83 -24.23
C SER A 229 -11.55 -3.05 -24.94
N THR A 230 -10.82 -2.85 -26.02
CA THR A 230 -10.15 -3.94 -26.76
C THR A 230 -9.03 -4.56 -25.94
N ARG A 231 -8.18 -3.76 -25.28
CA ARG A 231 -7.18 -4.27 -24.35
C ARG A 231 -7.84 -5.00 -23.18
N LEU A 232 -9.02 -4.55 -22.74
CA LEU A 232 -9.75 -5.20 -21.65
C LEU A 232 -10.21 -6.58 -22.02
N LYS A 233 -10.64 -6.78 -23.27
CA LYS A 233 -11.05 -8.11 -23.74
C LYS A 233 -9.88 -9.09 -23.72
N ILE A 234 -8.66 -8.65 -24.01
CA ILE A 234 -7.46 -9.50 -23.93
C ILE A 234 -7.25 -9.96 -22.47
N VAL A 235 -7.33 -9.04 -21.52
CA VAL A 235 -7.21 -9.33 -20.08
C VAL A 235 -8.36 -10.22 -19.59
N ALA A 236 -9.59 -9.89 -19.96
CA ALA A 236 -10.79 -10.59 -19.51
C ALA A 236 -10.97 -11.99 -20.12
N VAL A 237 -10.49 -12.25 -21.35
CA VAL A 237 -10.51 -13.61 -21.96
C VAL A 237 -9.67 -14.61 -21.14
N GLN A 238 -8.69 -14.11 -20.39
CA GLN A 238 -7.83 -14.91 -19.53
C GLN A 238 -8.38 -15.06 -18.09
N CYS A 239 -9.38 -14.25 -17.72
CA CYS A 239 -10.17 -14.43 -16.51
C CYS A 239 -11.41 -15.30 -16.81
N LYS A 240 -11.93 -16.04 -15.81
CA LYS A 240 -13.21 -16.78 -15.98
C LYS A 240 -14.28 -15.85 -16.55
N PRO A 241 -15.13 -16.31 -17.49
CA PRO A 241 -15.98 -15.43 -18.28
C PRO A 241 -16.93 -14.62 -17.38
N LEU A 242 -16.61 -13.34 -17.19
CA LEU A 242 -17.54 -12.38 -16.63
C LEU A 242 -18.58 -12.05 -17.71
N SER A 243 -19.84 -12.41 -17.45
CA SER A 243 -20.97 -11.94 -18.23
C SER A 243 -21.13 -10.43 -17.99
N LEU A 244 -20.60 -9.60 -18.89
CA LEU A 244 -20.78 -8.15 -18.84
C LEU A 244 -22.20 -7.80 -19.33
N PRO A 245 -23.03 -7.09 -18.52
CA PRO A 245 -24.32 -6.62 -18.98
C PRO A 245 -24.17 -5.52 -20.04
N GLU A 246 -25.12 -5.43 -20.99
CA GLU A 246 -25.19 -4.32 -21.95
C GLU A 246 -25.69 -3.04 -21.25
N VAL A 247 -24.85 -1.99 -21.19
CA VAL A 247 -25.14 -0.74 -20.48
C VAL A 247 -24.81 0.49 -21.36
N PRO A 248 -25.48 1.65 -21.19
CA PRO A 248 -25.27 2.85 -22.01
C PRO A 248 -23.81 3.35 -21.99
N TRP A 249 -23.37 4.05 -23.03
CA TRP A 249 -21.96 4.43 -23.25
C TRP A 249 -21.26 5.19 -22.09
N PHE A 250 -21.97 5.97 -21.28
CA PHE A 250 -21.38 6.61 -20.08
C PHE A 250 -21.09 5.60 -18.96
N HIS A 251 -21.82 4.48 -18.92
CA HIS A 251 -21.54 3.34 -18.05
C HIS A 251 -20.43 2.45 -18.63
N GLN A 252 -20.12 2.52 -19.93
CA GLN A 252 -19.10 1.67 -20.53
C GLN A 252 -17.70 1.95 -19.99
N TYR A 253 -17.32 3.20 -19.71
CA TYR A 253 -16.02 3.51 -19.09
C TYR A 253 -15.89 2.93 -17.69
N TYR A 254 -16.91 3.10 -16.84
CA TYR A 254 -16.87 2.60 -15.46
C TYR A 254 -16.98 1.08 -15.39
N MET A 255 -17.80 0.46 -16.26
CA MET A 255 -17.88 -1.00 -16.39
C MET A 255 -16.56 -1.59 -16.89
N ALA A 256 -15.94 -0.93 -17.87
CA ALA A 256 -14.61 -1.26 -18.36
C ALA A 256 -13.57 -1.18 -17.23
N ALA A 257 -13.53 -0.06 -16.50
CA ALA A 257 -12.64 0.12 -15.35
C ALA A 257 -12.87 -0.96 -14.26
N TRP A 258 -14.13 -1.29 -13.96
CA TRP A 258 -14.45 -2.34 -13.01
C TRP A 258 -13.95 -3.71 -13.46
N ALA A 259 -14.24 -4.11 -14.69
CA ALA A 259 -13.81 -5.40 -15.23
C ALA A 259 -12.29 -5.54 -15.28
N ILE A 260 -11.56 -4.45 -15.57
CA ILE A 260 -10.09 -4.39 -15.48
C ILE A 260 -9.63 -4.75 -14.08
N ILE A 261 -10.04 -3.93 -13.10
CA ILE A 261 -9.46 -4.02 -11.77
C ILE A 261 -9.87 -5.35 -11.14
N MET A 262 -11.08 -5.82 -11.40
CA MET A 262 -11.50 -7.17 -11.03
C MET A 262 -10.56 -8.24 -11.56
N CYS A 263 -10.27 -8.25 -12.87
CA CYS A 263 -9.42 -9.27 -13.45
C CYS A 263 -7.95 -9.15 -13.00
N ILE A 264 -7.41 -7.94 -12.90
CA ILE A 264 -6.07 -7.71 -12.33
C ILE A 264 -6.03 -8.21 -10.88
N ARG A 265 -7.06 -7.91 -10.07
CA ARG A 265 -7.15 -8.38 -8.69
C ARG A 265 -7.12 -9.89 -8.59
N GLU A 266 -7.94 -10.60 -9.36
CA GLU A 266 -7.96 -12.07 -9.31
C GLU A 266 -6.60 -12.65 -9.69
N ARG A 267 -5.98 -12.15 -10.77
CA ARG A 267 -4.67 -12.64 -11.20
C ARG A 267 -3.56 -12.34 -10.22
N SER A 268 -3.51 -11.12 -9.68
CA SER A 268 -2.52 -10.79 -8.65
C SER A 268 -2.71 -11.63 -7.40
N LYS A 269 -3.96 -11.91 -7.00
CA LYS A 269 -4.23 -12.80 -5.86
C LYS A 269 -3.77 -14.23 -6.13
N GLU A 270 -4.07 -14.78 -7.30
CA GLU A 270 -3.61 -16.12 -7.69
C GLU A 270 -2.08 -16.19 -7.69
N HIS A 271 -1.43 -15.24 -8.36
CA HIS A 271 0.02 -15.12 -8.40
C HIS A 271 0.66 -15.06 -7.00
N PHE A 272 0.23 -14.11 -6.15
CA PHE A 272 0.76 -13.98 -4.80
C PHE A 272 0.50 -15.23 -3.93
N GLN A 273 -0.64 -15.90 -4.12
CA GLN A 273 -0.94 -17.15 -3.42
C GLN A 273 -0.02 -18.29 -3.85
N GLU A 274 0.31 -18.38 -5.14
CA GLU A 274 1.27 -19.35 -5.65
C GLU A 274 2.67 -19.09 -5.10
N GLU A 275 3.11 -17.83 -5.08
CA GLU A 275 4.41 -17.47 -4.50
C GLU A 275 4.48 -17.74 -3.00
N GLU A 276 3.48 -17.29 -2.24
CA GLU A 276 3.42 -17.50 -0.79
C GLU A 276 3.34 -18.98 -0.40
N ARG A 277 2.72 -19.83 -1.25
CA ARG A 277 2.58 -21.26 -1.02
C ARG A 277 3.79 -22.06 -1.48
N ASP A 278 4.33 -21.74 -2.66
CA ASP A 278 5.25 -22.62 -3.37
C ASP A 278 6.69 -22.07 -3.45
N LEU A 279 6.89 -20.75 -3.47
CA LEU A 279 8.21 -20.12 -3.62
C LEU A 279 8.79 -19.59 -2.30
N LEU A 280 8.01 -18.77 -1.57
CA LEU A 280 8.51 -18.11 -0.35
C LEU A 280 8.92 -19.09 0.74
N PRO A 281 8.25 -20.23 0.97
CA PRO A 281 8.71 -21.21 1.96
C PRO A 281 10.11 -21.79 1.63
N LEU A 282 10.50 -21.80 0.35
CA LEU A 282 11.83 -22.27 -0.05
C LEU A 282 12.94 -21.30 0.40
N MET A 283 12.62 -20.03 0.68
CA MET A 283 13.57 -19.09 1.28
C MET A 283 14.00 -19.52 2.69
N GLU A 284 13.12 -20.20 3.42
CA GLU A 284 13.45 -20.74 4.75
C GLU A 284 14.43 -21.92 4.63
N ALA A 285 14.29 -22.73 3.57
CA ALA A 285 15.17 -23.85 3.28
C ALA A 285 16.60 -23.42 2.87
N LEU A 286 16.81 -22.14 2.56
CA LEU A 286 18.15 -21.59 2.30
C LEU A 286 19.00 -21.42 3.58
N GLU A 287 18.40 -21.57 4.77
CA GLU A 287 19.06 -21.47 6.08
C GLU A 287 19.95 -20.23 6.23
N LEU A 288 19.51 -19.09 5.67
CA LEU A 288 20.28 -17.86 5.68
C LEU A 288 20.54 -17.40 7.12
N GLY A 289 21.81 -17.18 7.46
CA GLY A 289 22.18 -16.59 8.75
C GLY A 289 21.62 -15.17 8.92
N LYS A 290 21.47 -14.71 10.16
CA LYS A 290 20.85 -13.40 10.48
C LYS A 290 21.44 -12.23 9.68
N ASP A 291 22.76 -12.14 9.59
CA ASP A 291 23.43 -11.07 8.84
C ASP A 291 23.17 -11.16 7.34
N GLN A 292 23.01 -12.37 6.80
CA GLN A 292 22.66 -12.57 5.40
C GLN A 292 21.20 -12.18 5.14
N GLN A 293 20.28 -12.54 6.04
CA GLN A 293 18.88 -12.09 5.94
C GLN A 293 18.78 -10.57 5.95
N LEU A 294 19.53 -9.88 6.84
CA LEU A 294 19.55 -8.42 6.87
C LEU A 294 20.11 -7.80 5.58
N ARG A 295 21.17 -8.37 5.01
CA ARG A 295 21.71 -7.89 3.71
C ARG A 295 20.73 -8.08 2.56
N VAL A 296 20.05 -9.23 2.49
CA VAL A 296 19.05 -9.47 1.43
C VAL A 296 17.85 -8.55 1.62
N LEU A 297 17.38 -8.37 2.86
CA LEU A 297 16.32 -7.41 3.19
C LEU A 297 16.70 -5.98 2.77
N GLU A 298 17.92 -5.55 3.07
CA GLU A 298 18.44 -4.24 2.70
C GLU A 298 18.43 -4.02 1.18
N GLN A 299 18.88 -5.02 0.41
CA GLN A 299 18.86 -5.03 -1.05
C GLN A 299 17.43 -4.94 -1.60
N CYS A 300 16.49 -5.65 -0.98
CA CYS A 300 15.09 -5.59 -1.40
C CYS A 300 14.53 -4.17 -1.23
N ILE A 301 14.82 -3.53 -0.09
CA ILE A 301 14.37 -2.16 0.18
C ILE A 301 15.07 -1.14 -0.74
N ASP A 302 16.34 -1.38 -1.13
CA ASP A 302 17.05 -0.52 -2.09
C ASP A 302 16.45 -0.58 -3.48
N VAL A 303 16.02 -1.76 -3.94
CA VAL A 303 15.30 -1.86 -5.23
C VAL A 303 13.98 -1.09 -5.16
N MET A 304 13.34 -1.04 -3.98
CA MET A 304 12.09 -0.31 -3.75
C MET A 304 12.25 1.19 -3.42
N GLN A 305 13.43 1.77 -3.58
CA GLN A 305 13.72 3.15 -3.18
C GLN A 305 12.81 4.18 -3.89
N GLY A 306 12.41 3.91 -5.13
CA GLY A 306 11.54 4.78 -5.91
C GLY A 306 10.19 4.96 -5.22
N THR A 307 9.42 3.90 -5.05
CA THR A 307 8.09 3.96 -4.42
C THR A 307 8.19 4.28 -2.94
N HIS A 308 9.18 3.76 -2.21
CA HIS A 308 9.40 4.12 -0.81
C HIS A 308 9.79 5.59 -0.60
N SER A 309 10.26 6.30 -1.64
CA SER A 309 10.52 7.74 -1.53
C SER A 309 9.25 8.57 -1.58
N HIS A 310 8.29 8.27 -2.46
CA HIS A 310 7.17 9.19 -2.75
C HIS A 310 5.77 8.56 -2.74
N LEU A 311 5.69 7.23 -2.66
CA LEU A 311 4.46 6.45 -2.52
C LEU A 311 4.41 5.66 -1.21
N PHE A 312 5.30 5.95 -0.25
CA PHE A 312 5.35 5.19 0.99
C PHE A 312 4.06 5.30 1.83
N SER A 313 3.46 6.49 1.91
CA SER A 313 2.16 6.68 2.55
C SER A 313 1.05 5.90 1.85
N PHE A 314 1.05 5.91 0.50
CA PHE A 314 0.14 5.10 -0.30
C PHE A 314 0.34 3.60 -0.02
N PHE A 315 1.57 3.11 0.01
CA PHE A 315 1.87 1.71 0.34
C PHE A 315 1.37 1.32 1.74
N VAL A 316 1.69 2.13 2.76
CA VAL A 316 1.33 1.84 4.16
C VAL A 316 -0.19 1.89 4.39
N GLU A 317 -0.94 2.68 3.61
CA GLU A 317 -2.41 2.71 3.64
C GLU A 317 -3.04 1.33 3.34
N GLY A 318 -2.36 0.49 2.56
CA GLY A 318 -2.81 -0.86 2.22
C GLY A 318 -2.61 -1.89 3.33
N LEU A 319 -2.02 -1.51 4.47
CA LEU A 319 -1.70 -2.40 5.58
C LEU A 319 -2.60 -2.15 6.79
N LEU A 320 -2.88 -3.21 7.54
CA LEU A 320 -3.46 -3.06 8.88
C LEU A 320 -2.43 -2.38 9.81
N PRO A 321 -2.85 -1.69 10.88
CA PRO A 321 -1.93 -0.98 11.77
C PRO A 321 -0.75 -1.84 12.25
N ARG A 322 -1.00 -3.06 12.74
CA ARG A 322 0.07 -4.00 13.11
C ARG A 322 1.02 -4.36 11.95
N GLU A 323 0.50 -4.52 10.74
CA GLU A 323 1.26 -4.89 9.56
C GLU A 323 2.15 -3.73 9.11
N ALA A 324 1.63 -2.51 9.18
CA ALA A 324 2.39 -1.28 8.97
C ALA A 324 3.53 -1.16 9.99
N MET A 325 3.26 -1.38 11.28
CA MET A 325 4.30 -1.36 12.31
C MET A 325 5.38 -2.43 12.05
N GLN A 326 4.98 -3.65 11.67
CA GLN A 326 5.90 -4.73 11.30
C GLN A 326 6.77 -4.36 10.11
N TYR A 327 6.19 -3.78 9.06
CA TYR A 327 6.95 -3.34 7.89
C TYR A 327 7.98 -2.26 8.23
N LEU A 328 7.60 -1.33 9.11
CA LEU A 328 8.50 -0.30 9.62
C LEU A 328 9.63 -0.89 10.46
N ASP A 329 9.36 -1.88 11.30
CA ASP A 329 10.41 -2.56 12.07
C ASP A 329 11.42 -3.26 11.15
N LEU A 330 10.97 -3.86 10.04
CA LEU A 330 11.87 -4.39 9.01
C LEU A 330 12.76 -3.30 8.40
N ILE A 331 12.20 -2.17 7.99
CA ILE A 331 12.97 -1.05 7.43
C ILE A 331 13.98 -0.50 8.44
N ILE A 332 13.55 -0.30 9.69
CA ILE A 332 14.40 0.23 10.76
C ILE A 332 15.56 -0.72 11.07
N SER A 333 15.36 -2.02 10.92
CA SER A 333 16.41 -3.01 11.19
C SER A 333 17.60 -2.98 10.22
N CYS A 334 17.44 -2.35 9.05
CA CYS A 334 18.46 -2.39 7.99
C CYS A 334 18.80 -1.05 7.33
N LYS A 335 18.09 0.05 7.64
CA LYS A 335 18.35 1.37 7.04
C LYS A 335 18.86 2.40 8.02
N GLU A 336 19.63 3.36 7.52
CA GLU A 336 20.13 4.47 8.29
C GLU A 336 19.00 5.35 8.84
N GLU A 337 19.17 5.83 10.07
CA GLU A 337 18.23 6.68 10.80
C GLU A 337 17.66 7.83 9.95
N LYS A 338 18.53 8.52 9.18
CA LYS A 338 18.11 9.66 8.35
C LYS A 338 17.08 9.28 7.28
N LEU A 339 17.25 8.12 6.64
CA LEU A 339 16.34 7.64 5.60
C LEU A 339 15.01 7.21 6.21
N VAL A 340 15.07 6.47 7.31
CA VAL A 340 13.89 6.04 8.08
C VAL A 340 13.08 7.26 8.54
N THR A 341 13.73 8.25 9.17
CA THR A 341 13.09 9.50 9.60
C THR A 341 12.42 10.21 8.43
N SER A 342 13.08 10.29 7.27
CA SER A 342 12.49 10.91 6.08
C SER A 342 11.25 10.17 5.59
N MET A 343 11.23 8.84 5.64
CA MET A 343 10.08 8.02 5.25
C MET A 343 8.92 8.19 6.23
N LEU A 344 9.18 8.12 7.54
CA LEU A 344 8.18 8.27 8.58
C LEU A 344 7.51 9.65 8.58
N ARG A 345 8.29 10.72 8.37
CA ARG A 345 7.73 12.08 8.27
C ARG A 345 6.72 12.20 7.14
N ARG A 346 6.98 11.58 5.98
CA ARG A 346 6.06 11.61 4.83
C ARG A 346 4.73 10.88 5.07
N ILE A 347 4.64 10.03 6.11
CA ILE A 347 3.39 9.40 6.52
C ILE A 347 2.59 10.35 7.42
N ILE A 348 3.29 11.08 8.30
CA ILE A 348 2.69 11.90 9.36
C ILE A 348 2.32 13.31 8.85
N GLU A 349 3.15 13.90 7.99
CA GLU A 349 2.98 15.22 7.36
C GLU A 349 2.14 15.13 6.08
#